data_AF-A0A6M3XR77-F1
#
_entry.id   AF-A0A6M3XR77-F1
#
_cell.length_a   1.000
_cell.length_b   1.000
_cell.length_c   1.000
_cell.angle_alpha   90.00
_cell.angle_beta   90.00
_cell.angle_gamma   90.00
#
_symmetry.space_group_name_H-M   'P 1'
#
loop_
_entity.id
_entity.type
_entity.pdbx_description
1 polymer ?
#
loop_
_entity_poly.entity_id
_entity_poly.type
_entity_poly.pdbx_seq_one_letter_code
_entity_poly.pdbx_strand_id
1 'polypeptide(L)'
;MLGHTNSITGESQSIADATIANLTASKPVFSDASKKLVSTGTQPVDQGGTGQTTYAVGDLLYASTTGVLSKLADVAVGSVLVSGGVGVAPAYASSVGIGIAPVAGTRLTLPLENDAVTPTLALGDGDTGFYEVSDDLIGISIATNLRWRVSATVLGAESGSGGLLASSSSATVPSLMPNWYSDGDTGIGSAAADQLSLIAGAVEGIRVSEAANLIDVSVFGNLTRKYTVTTNDVDSAQTYTAAQMLGGLIRRGTANQITANRIDVTDTAAAIVAAIPGCIVGSGFEFSISNEDSTHTIQLDGGVGVTIAPTDPSTAIPVNSTGRFLVVVTNKTAASEAVTIHRI
;
A
#
# COMPACT_ATOMS: atom_id res chain seq x y z
N MET A 1 26.12 -98.69 31.64
CA MET A 1 25.36 -97.87 32.60
C MET A 1 23.92 -97.86 32.11
N LEU A 2 23.04 -98.67 32.71
CA LEU A 2 21.63 -98.77 32.28
C LEU A 2 20.94 -97.43 32.56
N GLY A 3 20.51 -96.73 31.52
CA GLY A 3 19.68 -95.55 31.68
C GLY A 3 18.30 -95.98 32.19
N HIS A 4 18.03 -95.75 33.48
CA HIS A 4 16.66 -95.87 34.01
C HIS A 4 15.81 -94.75 33.41
N THR A 5 14.97 -95.07 32.43
CA THR A 5 13.92 -94.14 31.96
C THR A 5 12.73 -94.27 32.91
N ASN A 6 12.57 -93.30 33.81
CA ASN A 6 11.44 -93.27 34.72
C ASN A 6 10.19 -92.85 33.93
N SER A 7 9.43 -93.81 33.41
CA SER A 7 8.15 -93.56 32.73
C SER A 7 7.06 -93.43 33.79
N ILE A 8 6.70 -92.20 34.13
CA ILE A 8 5.61 -91.93 35.07
C ILE A 8 4.38 -91.59 34.25
N THR A 9 3.39 -92.47 34.28
CA THR A 9 2.11 -92.31 33.58
C THR A 9 1.00 -92.11 34.62
N GLY A 10 0.24 -91.02 34.51
CA GLY A 10 -1.05 -90.88 35.21
C GLY A 10 -1.17 -89.88 36.37
N GLU A 11 -0.08 -89.25 36.85
CA GLU A 11 -0.13 -88.33 38.00
C GLU A 11 0.43 -86.94 37.62
N SER A 12 -0.23 -85.84 38.06
CA SER A 12 0.23 -84.47 37.83
C SER A 12 1.46 -84.17 38.68
N GLN A 13 2.65 -84.14 38.08
CA GLN A 13 3.89 -83.89 38.81
C GLN A 13 4.24 -82.39 38.87
N SER A 14 4.54 -81.91 40.08
CA SER A 14 5.17 -80.61 40.29
C SER A 14 6.69 -80.78 40.26
N ILE A 15 7.33 -80.38 39.17
CA ILE A 15 8.78 -80.40 39.02
C ILE A 15 9.27 -78.95 39.08
N ALA A 16 10.07 -78.61 40.09
CA ALA A 16 10.76 -77.32 40.14
C ALA A 16 11.96 -77.36 39.17
N ASP A 17 12.14 -76.30 38.37
CA ASP A 17 13.28 -76.09 37.48
C ASP A 17 13.58 -77.24 36.49
N ALA A 18 12.55 -77.71 35.79
CA ALA A 18 12.69 -78.76 34.78
C ALA A 18 13.56 -78.32 33.57
N THR A 19 14.64 -79.04 33.31
CA THR A 19 15.44 -78.91 32.08
C THR A 19 15.08 -80.01 31.09
N ILE A 20 14.61 -79.64 29.89
CA ILE A 20 14.23 -80.60 28.83
C ILE A 20 15.37 -80.70 27.82
N ALA A 21 16.26 -81.68 28.00
CA ALA A 21 17.49 -81.82 27.23
C ALA A 21 17.31 -81.96 25.70
N ASN A 22 16.13 -82.41 25.25
CA ASN A 22 15.82 -82.62 23.83
C ASN A 22 14.89 -81.55 23.23
N LEU A 23 14.68 -80.42 23.90
CA LEU A 23 13.87 -79.33 23.33
C LEU A 23 14.63 -78.64 22.20
N THR A 24 14.17 -78.82 20.95
CA THR A 24 14.81 -78.30 19.72
C THR A 24 14.03 -77.15 19.07
N ALA A 25 13.20 -76.44 19.83
CA ALA A 25 12.36 -75.37 19.27
C ALA A 25 13.20 -74.22 18.71
N SER A 26 12.96 -73.85 17.46
CA SER A 26 13.56 -72.67 16.80
C SER A 26 12.69 -71.41 16.93
N LYS A 27 11.57 -71.51 17.66
CA LYS A 27 10.56 -70.47 17.88
C LYS A 27 10.14 -70.48 19.35
N PRO A 28 9.44 -69.43 19.84
CA PRO A 28 8.93 -69.40 21.21
C PRO A 28 8.07 -70.63 21.55
N VAL A 29 8.12 -71.05 22.80
CA VAL A 29 7.42 -72.24 23.32
C VAL A 29 6.43 -71.80 24.40
N PHE A 30 5.15 -72.16 24.25
CA PHE A 30 4.06 -71.87 25.20
C PHE A 30 3.41 -73.17 25.66
N SER A 31 2.53 -73.09 26.65
CA SER A 31 1.62 -74.18 26.96
C SER A 31 0.30 -74.02 26.20
N ASP A 32 -0.20 -75.09 25.59
CA ASP A 32 -1.57 -75.14 25.06
C ASP A 32 -2.63 -75.29 26.17
N ALA A 33 -3.91 -75.34 25.80
CA ALA A 33 -5.02 -75.52 26.75
C ALA A 33 -4.94 -76.86 27.52
N SER A 34 -4.18 -77.83 27.03
CA SER A 34 -3.90 -79.11 27.69
C SER A 34 -2.58 -79.10 28.49
N LYS A 35 -1.97 -77.92 28.69
CA LYS A 35 -0.70 -77.70 29.38
C LYS A 35 0.51 -78.38 28.71
N LYS A 36 0.41 -78.74 27.43
CA LYS A 36 1.56 -79.26 26.65
C LYS A 36 2.39 -78.12 26.10
N LEU A 37 3.71 -78.32 26.08
CA LEU A 37 4.62 -77.40 25.40
C LEU A 37 4.38 -77.46 23.88
N VAL A 38 4.06 -76.31 23.30
CA VAL A 38 3.83 -76.11 21.87
C VAL A 38 4.72 -74.98 21.37
N SER A 39 5.23 -75.10 20.15
CA SER A 39 5.95 -74.02 19.48
C SER A 39 5.23 -73.70 18.19
N THR A 40 4.61 -72.52 18.12
CA THR A 40 3.82 -72.10 16.94
C THR A 40 4.68 -71.30 15.98
N GLY A 41 4.29 -71.34 14.70
CA GLY A 41 5.04 -70.71 13.62
C GLY A 41 5.01 -69.17 13.63
N THR A 42 3.89 -68.62 14.09
CA THR A 42 3.58 -67.19 14.20
C THR A 42 3.10 -66.95 15.61
N GLN A 43 3.57 -65.87 16.22
CA GLN A 43 3.12 -65.48 17.56
C GLN A 43 1.84 -64.65 17.47
N PRO A 44 0.71 -65.09 18.07
CA PRO A 44 -0.52 -64.30 18.15
C PRO A 44 -0.35 -63.00 18.94
N VAL A 45 -1.21 -62.01 18.67
CA VAL A 45 -1.13 -60.67 19.30
C VAL A 45 -1.45 -60.71 20.80
N ASP A 46 -2.40 -61.55 21.21
CA ASP A 46 -2.77 -61.79 22.62
C ASP A 46 -1.64 -62.46 23.43
N GLN A 47 -0.62 -62.97 22.75
CA GLN A 47 0.57 -63.59 23.32
C GLN A 47 1.84 -62.77 23.07
N GLY A 48 1.70 -61.45 22.89
CA GLY A 48 2.82 -60.52 22.69
C GLY A 48 3.47 -60.55 21.30
N GLY A 49 2.88 -61.28 20.35
CA GLY A 49 3.31 -61.32 18.96
C GLY A 49 2.69 -60.23 18.09
N THR A 50 3.00 -60.27 16.80
CA THR A 50 2.42 -59.35 15.80
C THR A 50 1.31 -60.01 14.98
N GLY A 51 1.22 -61.34 15.00
CA GLY A 51 0.35 -62.10 14.10
C GLY A 51 0.76 -62.05 12.62
N GLN A 52 1.86 -61.36 12.26
CA GLN A 52 2.30 -61.16 10.88
C GLN A 52 3.47 -62.09 10.52
N THR A 53 3.43 -62.69 9.33
CA THR A 53 4.52 -63.55 8.81
C THR A 53 5.30 -62.92 7.67
N THR A 54 4.78 -61.85 7.07
CA THR A 54 5.37 -61.15 5.91
C THR A 54 5.09 -59.66 5.96
N TYR A 55 6.06 -58.86 5.56
CA TYR A 55 5.96 -57.41 5.36
C TYR A 55 6.89 -57.02 4.20
N ALA A 56 6.52 -55.99 3.45
CA ALA A 56 7.40 -55.36 2.49
C ALA A 56 8.30 -54.34 3.19
N VAL A 57 9.39 -53.94 2.53
CA VAL A 57 10.19 -52.80 2.98
C VAL A 57 9.30 -51.55 2.93
N GLY A 58 9.23 -50.81 4.04
CA GLY A 58 8.40 -49.60 4.17
C GLY A 58 7.04 -49.82 4.83
N ASP A 59 6.54 -51.06 4.94
CA ASP A 59 5.26 -51.34 5.62
C ASP A 59 5.30 -50.91 7.10
N LEU A 60 4.19 -50.35 7.60
CA LEU A 60 4.02 -50.02 9.02
C LEU A 60 3.16 -51.09 9.70
N LEU A 61 3.65 -51.64 10.81
CA LEU A 61 2.82 -52.42 11.72
C LEU A 61 2.03 -51.48 12.64
N TYR A 62 0.71 -51.60 12.65
CA TYR A 62 -0.17 -50.73 13.42
C TYR A 62 -1.38 -51.49 13.97
N ALA A 63 -2.05 -50.93 14.98
CA ALA A 63 -3.32 -51.46 15.48
C ALA A 63 -4.45 -51.02 14.55
N SER A 64 -4.98 -51.95 13.75
CA SER A 64 -6.10 -51.67 12.83
C SER A 64 -7.46 -51.63 13.53
N THR A 65 -7.56 -52.35 14.65
CA THR A 65 -8.69 -52.29 15.59
C THR A 65 -8.24 -52.86 16.95
N THR A 66 -9.13 -52.87 17.95
CA THR A 66 -8.84 -53.39 19.29
C THR A 66 -8.41 -54.86 19.22
N GLY A 67 -7.22 -55.15 19.76
CA GLY A 67 -6.66 -56.51 19.83
C GLY A 67 -6.10 -57.05 18.51
N VAL A 68 -6.06 -56.25 17.43
CA VAL A 68 -5.57 -56.68 16.12
C VAL A 68 -4.43 -55.77 15.66
N LEU A 69 -3.27 -56.39 15.41
CA LEU A 69 -2.17 -55.75 14.69
C LEU A 69 -2.24 -56.12 13.21
N SER A 70 -2.12 -55.13 12.34
CA SER A 70 -2.11 -55.28 10.88
C SER A 70 -0.94 -54.51 10.29
N LYS A 71 -0.65 -54.78 9.02
CA LYS A 71 0.31 -54.00 8.24
C LYS A 71 -0.43 -52.98 7.37
N LEU A 72 0.09 -51.76 7.33
CA LEU A 72 -0.27 -50.73 6.37
C LEU A 72 0.83 -50.72 5.31
N ALA A 73 0.45 -51.01 4.06
CA ALA A 73 1.40 -51.08 2.96
C ALA A 73 2.01 -49.70 2.67
N ASP A 74 3.31 -49.65 2.38
CA ASP A 74 3.96 -48.42 1.93
C ASP A 74 3.34 -47.90 0.62
N VAL A 75 3.46 -46.60 0.39
CA VAL A 75 2.86 -45.90 -0.74
C VAL A 75 3.88 -45.02 -1.46
N ALA A 76 3.45 -44.35 -2.52
CA ALA A 76 4.31 -43.42 -3.23
C ALA A 76 4.85 -42.31 -2.30
N VAL A 77 6.10 -41.90 -2.56
CA VAL A 77 6.77 -40.79 -1.88
C VAL A 77 5.90 -39.53 -1.88
N GLY A 78 5.97 -38.76 -0.79
CA GLY A 78 5.17 -37.54 -0.59
C GLY A 78 3.88 -37.77 0.18
N SER A 79 3.61 -39.02 0.59
CA SER A 79 2.48 -39.32 1.46
C SER A 79 2.87 -39.21 2.94
N VAL A 80 1.91 -38.76 3.75
CA VAL A 80 2.04 -38.66 5.21
C VAL A 80 1.03 -39.58 5.88
N LEU A 81 1.40 -40.16 7.02
CA LEU A 81 0.45 -40.91 7.84
C LEU A 81 -0.44 -39.92 8.59
N VAL A 82 -1.74 -39.94 8.29
CA VAL A 82 -2.73 -39.11 8.99
C VAL A 82 -3.57 -39.98 9.93
N SER A 83 -3.89 -39.42 11.09
CA SER A 83 -4.82 -40.05 12.03
C SER A 83 -6.22 -40.13 11.40
N GLY A 84 -6.85 -41.31 11.47
CA GLY A 84 -8.25 -41.47 11.06
C GLY A 84 -9.27 -40.95 12.08
N GLY A 85 -8.81 -40.52 13.25
CA GLY A 85 -9.65 -40.23 14.42
C GLY A 85 -9.69 -41.38 15.43
N VAL A 86 -10.31 -41.14 16.58
CA VAL A 86 -10.42 -42.15 17.66
C VAL A 86 -11.16 -43.39 17.16
N GLY A 87 -10.54 -44.56 17.27
CA GLY A 87 -11.13 -45.84 16.86
C GLY A 87 -11.08 -46.12 15.35
N VAL A 88 -10.43 -45.27 14.56
CA VAL A 88 -10.24 -45.44 13.12
C VAL A 88 -8.77 -45.66 12.82
N ALA A 89 -8.48 -46.63 11.96
CA ALA A 89 -7.14 -46.91 11.47
C ALA A 89 -6.50 -45.64 10.85
N PRO A 90 -5.21 -45.35 11.12
CA PRO A 90 -4.50 -44.32 10.38
C PRO A 90 -4.36 -44.74 8.90
N ALA A 91 -4.29 -43.74 8.02
CA ALA A 91 -4.15 -43.95 6.58
C ALA A 91 -3.11 -42.99 6.00
N TYR A 92 -2.55 -43.35 4.86
CA TYR A 92 -1.72 -42.42 4.10
C TYR A 92 -2.60 -41.37 3.40
N ALA A 93 -2.19 -40.11 3.48
CA ALA A 93 -2.76 -39.02 2.70
C ALA A 93 -1.67 -38.34 1.87
N SER A 94 -2.04 -37.81 0.72
CA SER A 94 -1.17 -37.00 -0.14
C SER A 94 -0.91 -35.59 0.40
N SER A 95 -1.55 -35.21 1.51
CA SER A 95 -1.44 -33.87 2.10
C SER A 95 -1.83 -33.85 3.59
N VAL A 96 -1.07 -33.12 4.40
CA VAL A 96 -1.53 -32.61 5.70
C VAL A 96 -2.24 -31.28 5.43
N GLY A 97 -3.46 -31.12 5.91
CA GLY A 97 -4.33 -30.04 5.46
C GLY A 97 -3.84 -28.61 5.74
N ILE A 98 -3.83 -27.79 4.68
CA ILE A 98 -4.54 -26.50 4.57
C ILE A 98 -5.52 -26.69 3.40
N GLY A 99 -6.84 -26.57 3.63
CA GLY A 99 -7.86 -26.76 2.59
C GLY A 99 -8.55 -28.14 2.53
N ILE A 100 -8.32 -29.03 3.50
CA ILE A 100 -9.26 -30.13 3.80
C ILE A 100 -10.43 -29.59 4.64
N ALA A 101 -11.49 -30.40 4.84
CA ALA A 101 -12.69 -30.02 5.61
C ALA A 101 -12.32 -29.17 6.84
N PRO A 102 -12.80 -27.92 6.95
CA PRO A 102 -12.36 -27.01 8.01
C PRO A 102 -12.68 -27.60 9.38
N VAL A 103 -11.64 -27.85 10.18
CA VAL A 103 -11.78 -28.15 11.60
C VAL A 103 -11.45 -26.88 12.36
N ALA A 104 -12.38 -26.40 13.18
CA ALA A 104 -12.19 -25.19 13.97
C ALA A 104 -10.93 -25.31 14.83
N GLY A 105 -10.06 -24.30 14.78
CA GLY A 105 -8.80 -24.27 15.53
C GLY A 105 -7.60 -24.93 14.85
N THR A 106 -7.75 -25.57 13.68
CA THR A 106 -6.60 -25.99 12.88
C THR A 106 -5.87 -24.76 12.33
N ARG A 107 -4.56 -24.69 12.55
CA ARG A 107 -3.67 -23.59 12.14
C ARG A 107 -2.43 -24.17 11.47
N LEU A 108 -1.89 -23.45 10.48
CA LEU A 108 -0.51 -23.66 10.05
C LEU A 108 0.39 -22.94 11.06
N THR A 109 0.95 -23.68 12.00
CA THR A 109 1.99 -23.16 12.88
C THR A 109 3.35 -23.47 12.26
N LEU A 110 4.08 -22.43 11.87
CA LEU A 110 5.44 -22.55 11.34
C LEU A 110 6.46 -22.35 12.48
N PRO A 111 7.66 -22.95 12.39
CA PRO A 111 8.77 -22.57 13.26
C PRO A 111 9.01 -21.06 13.18
N LEU A 112 9.28 -20.43 14.33
CA LEU A 112 9.50 -18.99 14.38
C LEU A 112 10.89 -18.66 13.80
N GLU A 113 10.89 -18.09 12.60
CA GLU A 113 12.02 -17.41 11.95
C GLU A 113 11.46 -16.05 11.50
N ASN A 114 11.75 -14.97 12.22
CA ASN A 114 10.98 -13.71 12.12
C ASN A 114 11.83 -12.49 11.79
N ASP A 115 12.65 -12.61 10.74
CA ASP A 115 13.41 -11.50 10.20
C ASP A 115 13.28 -11.41 8.67
N ALA A 116 13.75 -10.31 8.09
CA ALA A 116 13.59 -10.07 6.67
C ALA A 116 14.45 -10.98 5.76
N VAL A 117 15.56 -11.53 6.29
CA VAL A 117 16.45 -12.46 5.59
C VAL A 117 15.87 -13.88 5.61
N THR A 118 15.23 -14.25 6.71
CA THR A 118 14.55 -15.54 6.91
C THR A 118 13.10 -15.33 7.40
N PRO A 119 12.16 -14.94 6.51
CA PRO A 119 10.75 -14.78 6.87
C PRO A 119 10.10 -16.11 7.29
N THR A 120 9.15 -16.03 8.22
CA THR A 120 8.50 -17.19 8.83
C THR A 120 7.80 -18.07 7.80
N LEU A 121 7.06 -17.44 6.89
CA LEU A 121 6.58 -18.06 5.67
C LEU A 121 7.46 -17.60 4.52
N ALA A 122 8.51 -18.37 4.24
CA ALA A 122 9.42 -18.12 3.13
C ALA A 122 8.98 -18.79 1.83
N LEU A 123 9.32 -18.16 0.71
CA LEU A 123 9.10 -18.61 -0.65
C LEU A 123 10.45 -18.72 -1.37
N GLY A 124 10.49 -19.53 -2.43
CA GLY A 124 11.65 -19.59 -3.31
C GLY A 124 12.94 -20.04 -2.62
N ASP A 125 13.98 -19.21 -2.74
CA ASP A 125 15.31 -19.39 -2.14
C ASP A 125 15.36 -19.01 -0.64
N GLY A 126 14.24 -18.62 -0.05
CA GLY A 126 14.08 -18.44 1.38
C GLY A 126 14.10 -17.00 1.86
N ASP A 127 14.34 -16.01 0.98
CA ASP A 127 14.55 -14.60 1.39
C ASP A 127 13.35 -13.67 1.14
N THR A 128 12.24 -14.26 0.71
CA THR A 128 11.04 -13.57 0.26
C THR A 128 9.83 -14.22 0.93
N GLY A 129 8.97 -13.42 1.58
CA GLY A 129 7.91 -14.01 2.37
C GLY A 129 7.17 -13.08 3.32
N PHE A 130 6.51 -13.69 4.30
CA PHE A 130 5.75 -13.02 5.35
C PHE A 130 6.28 -13.40 6.72
N TYR A 131 6.36 -12.43 7.63
CA TYR A 131 6.79 -12.65 9.01
C TYR A 131 6.20 -11.58 9.95
N GLU A 132 6.27 -11.81 11.25
CA GLU A 132 5.86 -10.81 12.25
C GLU A 132 7.07 -9.93 12.60
N VAL A 133 6.99 -8.64 12.25
CA VAL A 133 8.02 -7.65 12.60
C VAL A 133 7.96 -7.32 14.10
N SER A 134 6.73 -7.28 14.61
CA SER A 134 6.37 -7.21 16.03
C SER A 134 4.98 -7.83 16.21
N ASP A 135 4.53 -7.97 17.45
CA ASP A 135 3.16 -8.40 17.75
C ASP A 135 2.14 -7.56 16.95
N ASP A 136 1.19 -8.22 16.30
CA ASP A 136 0.16 -7.65 15.40
C ASP A 136 0.67 -6.84 14.18
N LEU A 137 1.95 -6.97 13.81
CA LEU A 137 2.54 -6.29 12.66
C LEU A 137 3.15 -7.29 11.66
N ILE A 138 2.47 -7.46 10.54
CA ILE A 138 2.93 -8.34 9.46
C ILE A 138 3.91 -7.56 8.57
N GLY A 139 5.09 -8.13 8.37
CA GLY A 139 6.08 -7.69 7.40
C GLY A 139 6.05 -8.55 6.14
N ILE A 140 6.24 -7.90 5.00
CA ILE A 140 6.47 -8.54 3.71
C ILE A 140 7.94 -8.31 3.35
N SER A 141 8.74 -9.37 3.37
CA SER A 141 10.13 -9.32 2.90
C SER A 141 10.21 -9.68 1.43
N ILE A 142 11.03 -8.94 0.69
CA ILE A 142 11.38 -9.25 -0.71
C ILE A 142 12.89 -9.08 -0.84
N ALA A 143 13.57 -10.14 -1.28
CA ALA A 143 15.02 -10.15 -1.47
C ALA A 143 15.76 -9.65 -0.21
N THR A 144 15.54 -10.31 0.93
CA THR A 144 16.14 -10.01 2.26
C THR A 144 15.73 -8.70 2.95
N ASN A 145 14.88 -7.88 2.33
CA ASN A 145 14.51 -6.56 2.85
C ASN A 145 13.03 -6.50 3.22
N LEU A 146 12.71 -5.93 4.39
CA LEU A 146 11.34 -5.54 4.74
C LEU A 146 10.87 -4.44 3.78
N ARG A 147 9.82 -4.71 3.00
CA ARG A 147 9.29 -3.76 2.01
C ARG A 147 7.98 -3.14 2.42
N TRP A 148 7.08 -3.96 2.94
CA TRP A 148 5.73 -3.53 3.32
C TRP A 148 5.37 -4.02 4.71
N ARG A 149 4.59 -3.22 5.42
CA ARG A 149 3.99 -3.52 6.70
C ARG A 149 2.48 -3.49 6.58
N VAL A 150 1.84 -4.41 7.28
CA VAL A 150 0.38 -4.45 7.47
C VAL A 150 0.11 -4.54 8.97
N SER A 151 -0.64 -3.58 9.50
CA SER A 151 -1.09 -3.54 10.90
C SER A 151 -2.59 -3.30 10.96
N ALA A 152 -3.14 -3.20 12.17
CA ALA A 152 -4.54 -2.81 12.38
C ALA A 152 -4.88 -1.41 11.81
N THR A 153 -3.88 -0.53 11.64
CA THR A 153 -4.10 0.86 11.25
C THR A 153 -3.44 1.23 9.94
N VAL A 154 -2.46 0.47 9.43
CA VAL A 154 -1.72 0.85 8.24
C VAL A 154 -1.45 -0.31 7.29
N LEU A 155 -1.49 -0.02 5.99
CA LEU A 155 -0.73 -0.74 4.98
C LEU A 155 0.30 0.22 4.40
N GLY A 156 1.59 0.03 4.66
CA GLY A 156 2.60 1.03 4.29
C GLY A 156 3.99 0.47 4.11
N ALA A 157 4.82 1.20 3.37
CA ALA A 157 6.19 0.81 3.12
C ALA A 157 7.12 1.08 4.32
N GLU A 158 8.25 0.37 4.37
CA GLU A 158 9.21 0.40 5.49
C GLU A 158 10.05 1.69 5.59
N SER A 159 10.22 2.44 4.50
CA SER A 159 11.10 3.61 4.51
C SER A 159 10.72 4.66 3.48
N GLY A 160 10.46 5.88 3.92
CA GLY A 160 10.39 7.08 3.06
C GLY A 160 9.38 6.99 1.92
N SER A 161 8.36 6.14 2.06
CA SER A 161 7.48 5.72 0.97
C SER A 161 6.03 5.67 1.43
N GLY A 162 5.15 5.47 0.45
CA GLY A 162 3.71 5.59 0.63
C GLY A 162 3.10 4.62 1.64
N GLY A 163 2.02 5.06 2.28
CA GLY A 163 1.17 4.23 3.12
C GLY A 163 -0.30 4.64 3.03
N LEU A 164 -1.16 3.69 3.38
CA LEU A 164 -2.59 3.81 3.52
C LEU A 164 -2.92 3.68 5.01
N LEU A 165 -3.51 4.72 5.59
CA LEU A 165 -3.95 4.74 6.98
C LEU A 165 -5.46 4.47 7.05
N ALA A 166 -5.85 3.50 7.86
CA ALA A 166 -7.23 3.23 8.22
C ALA A 166 -7.69 4.23 9.30
N SER A 167 -8.06 5.43 8.87
CA SER A 167 -8.55 6.50 9.72
C SER A 167 -10.00 6.88 9.41
N SER A 168 -10.69 7.48 10.38
CA SER A 168 -11.95 8.19 10.12
C SER A 168 -11.68 9.48 9.35
N SER A 169 -12.70 10.00 8.65
CA SER A 169 -12.63 11.33 8.02
C SER A 169 -12.12 12.38 9.01
N SER A 170 -11.10 13.12 8.59
CA SER A 170 -10.44 14.18 9.31
C SER A 170 -9.84 15.17 8.32
N ALA A 171 -9.97 16.47 8.63
CA ALA A 171 -9.27 17.53 7.91
C ALA A 171 -7.77 17.59 8.26
N THR A 172 -7.34 16.89 9.32
CA THR A 172 -5.99 16.99 9.88
C THR A 172 -5.24 15.68 9.91
N VAL A 173 -5.88 14.56 9.52
CA VAL A 173 -5.23 13.24 9.46
C VAL A 173 -5.41 12.69 8.04
N PRO A 174 -4.32 12.56 7.26
CA PRO A 174 -4.38 11.95 5.92
C PRO A 174 -4.68 10.45 6.00
N SER A 175 -5.30 9.91 4.96
CA SER A 175 -5.47 8.46 4.76
C SER A 175 -4.51 7.91 3.70
N LEU A 176 -4.03 8.76 2.79
CA LEU A 176 -2.99 8.45 1.83
C LEU A 176 -1.77 9.31 2.14
N MET A 177 -0.68 8.68 2.52
CA MET A 177 0.50 9.35 3.05
C MET A 177 1.67 9.06 2.13
N PRO A 178 2.32 10.06 1.51
CA PRO A 178 3.45 9.81 0.62
C PRO A 178 4.68 9.29 1.38
N ASN A 179 4.77 9.57 2.68
CA ASN A 179 5.83 9.07 3.55
C ASN A 179 5.24 8.68 4.92
N TRP A 180 4.58 7.53 4.99
CA TRP A 180 3.92 7.12 6.23
C TRP A 180 4.89 6.95 7.42
N TYR A 181 6.09 6.43 7.14
CA TYR A 181 7.00 5.96 8.18
C TYR A 181 7.59 7.08 9.04
N SER A 182 7.88 8.24 8.43
CA SER A 182 8.48 9.37 9.16
C SER A 182 7.65 10.66 9.11
N ASP A 183 6.55 10.69 8.35
CA ASP A 183 5.68 11.85 8.17
C ASP A 183 4.21 11.39 8.21
N GLY A 184 3.75 11.22 9.45
CA GLY A 184 2.46 10.66 9.80
C GLY A 184 1.26 11.56 9.48
N ASP A 185 1.51 12.82 9.11
CA ASP A 185 0.51 13.88 9.17
C ASP A 185 0.47 14.74 7.89
N THR A 186 1.15 14.30 6.84
CA THR A 186 1.14 14.91 5.51
C THR A 186 0.59 13.94 4.48
N GLY A 187 -0.29 14.41 3.59
CA GLY A 187 -0.85 13.59 2.53
C GLY A 187 -2.22 14.06 2.04
N ILE A 188 -3.03 13.08 1.65
CA ILE A 188 -4.39 13.27 1.14
C ILE A 188 -5.36 12.58 2.09
N GLY A 189 -6.45 13.27 2.43
CA GLY A 189 -7.48 12.76 3.35
C GLY A 189 -8.89 13.19 2.93
N SER A 190 -9.84 13.00 3.83
CA SER A 190 -11.22 13.48 3.66
C SER A 190 -11.70 14.14 4.93
N ALA A 191 -12.16 15.39 4.88
CA ALA A 191 -12.66 16.10 6.04
C ALA A 191 -14.09 15.68 6.46
N ALA A 192 -14.90 15.25 5.48
CA ALA A 192 -16.27 14.76 5.64
C ALA A 192 -16.66 13.95 4.39
N ALA A 193 -17.92 13.52 4.31
CA ALA A 193 -18.48 13.02 3.05
C ALA A 193 -18.29 14.06 1.94
N ASP A 194 -17.91 13.58 0.75
CA ASP A 194 -17.74 14.38 -0.46
C ASP A 194 -16.74 15.56 -0.35
N GLN A 195 -15.74 15.41 0.54
CA GLN A 195 -14.65 16.37 0.72
C GLN A 195 -13.28 15.70 0.59
N LEU A 196 -12.46 16.20 -0.33
CA LEU A 196 -11.06 15.78 -0.52
C LEU A 196 -10.12 16.86 0.03
N SER A 197 -9.20 16.46 0.91
CA SER A 197 -8.31 17.37 1.63
C SER A 197 -6.85 17.11 1.27
N LEU A 198 -6.08 18.18 1.02
CA LEU A 198 -4.62 18.16 1.00
C LEU A 198 -4.10 18.69 2.34
N ILE A 199 -3.35 17.85 3.03
CA ILE A 199 -2.95 18.04 4.43
C ILE A 199 -1.41 18.02 4.50
N ALA A 200 -0.83 18.92 5.28
CA ALA A 200 0.59 18.91 5.62
C ALA A 200 0.79 19.30 7.09
N GLY A 201 1.56 18.52 7.85
CA GLY A 201 1.82 18.80 9.26
C GLY A 201 0.54 18.89 10.10
N ALA A 202 -0.42 18.01 9.84
CA ALA A 202 -1.76 18.00 10.45
C ALA A 202 -2.59 19.28 10.23
N VAL A 203 -2.26 20.07 9.21
CA VAL A 203 -3.02 21.26 8.80
C VAL A 203 -3.58 21.06 7.41
N GLU A 204 -4.87 21.30 7.25
CA GLU A 204 -5.50 21.32 5.93
C GLU A 204 -5.08 22.59 5.17
N GLY A 205 -4.54 22.43 3.97
CA GLY A 205 -4.17 23.56 3.11
C GLY A 205 -5.18 23.84 2.02
N ILE A 206 -5.72 22.78 1.40
CA ILE A 206 -6.68 22.89 0.30
C ILE A 206 -7.77 21.82 0.50
N ARG A 207 -9.02 22.20 0.27
CA ARG A 207 -10.16 21.29 0.22
C ARG A 207 -10.93 21.44 -1.07
N VAL A 208 -11.24 20.31 -1.67
CA VAL A 208 -12.19 20.20 -2.79
C VAL A 208 -13.49 19.62 -2.23
N SER A 209 -14.57 20.38 -2.27
CA SER A 209 -15.88 19.97 -1.73
C SER A 209 -16.92 19.91 -2.84
N GLU A 210 -17.68 18.81 -2.92
CA GLU A 210 -18.89 18.78 -3.74
C GLU A 210 -20.04 19.46 -2.98
N ALA A 211 -20.79 20.30 -3.69
CA ALA A 211 -22.00 20.91 -3.18
C ALA A 211 -23.02 21.12 -4.30
N ALA A 212 -24.06 20.28 -4.33
CA ALA A 212 -25.23 20.43 -5.18
C ALA A 212 -24.90 20.66 -6.67
N ASN A 213 -24.05 19.80 -7.25
CA ASN A 213 -23.58 19.81 -8.65
C ASN A 213 -22.45 20.81 -8.97
N LEU A 214 -21.80 21.38 -7.95
CA LEU A 214 -20.60 22.20 -8.13
C LEU A 214 -19.45 21.62 -7.31
N ILE A 215 -18.23 21.85 -7.80
CA ILE A 215 -17.00 21.62 -7.06
C ILE A 215 -16.46 22.96 -6.57
N ASP A 216 -16.43 23.13 -5.25
CA ASP A 216 -15.74 24.26 -4.61
C ASP A 216 -14.29 23.87 -4.26
N VAL A 217 -13.37 24.83 -4.41
CA VAL A 217 -11.98 24.69 -3.95
C VAL A 217 -11.70 25.77 -2.92
N SER A 218 -11.66 25.35 -1.66
CA SER A 218 -11.30 26.20 -0.53
C SER A 218 -9.79 26.11 -0.28
N VAL A 219 -9.12 27.27 -0.16
CA VAL A 219 -7.71 27.35 0.24
C VAL A 219 -7.64 27.89 1.66
N PHE A 220 -7.22 27.05 2.60
CA PHE A 220 -7.04 27.40 4.01
C PHE A 220 -5.63 27.97 4.20
N GLY A 221 -5.47 29.22 3.76
CA GLY A 221 -4.19 29.92 3.78
C GLY A 221 -4.22 31.17 2.90
N ASN A 222 -3.05 31.74 2.65
CA ASN A 222 -2.94 32.93 1.82
C ASN A 222 -2.78 32.54 0.35
N LEU A 223 -3.65 33.08 -0.51
CA LEU A 223 -3.44 33.09 -1.96
C LEU A 223 -2.87 34.46 -2.37
N THR A 224 -1.54 34.58 -2.39
CA THR A 224 -0.89 35.87 -2.69
C THR A 224 -0.51 35.95 -4.16
N ARG A 225 -1.07 36.94 -4.89
CA ARG A 225 -0.60 37.28 -6.23
C ARG A 225 0.73 38.04 -6.14
N LYS A 226 1.74 37.58 -6.89
CA LYS A 226 3.03 38.27 -7.00
C LYS A 226 2.87 39.55 -7.83
N TYR A 227 3.15 40.71 -7.22
CA TYR A 227 3.21 42.00 -7.91
C TYR A 227 4.67 42.40 -8.16
N THR A 228 4.92 43.09 -9.26
CA THR A 228 6.20 43.75 -9.57
C THR A 228 5.93 45.18 -9.99
N VAL A 229 6.75 46.13 -9.50
CA VAL A 229 6.66 47.53 -9.90
C VAL A 229 7.66 47.80 -11.01
N THR A 230 7.16 48.27 -12.16
CA THR A 230 8.01 48.71 -13.27
C THR A 230 8.08 50.23 -13.26
N THR A 231 9.28 50.80 -13.29
CA THR A 231 9.48 52.23 -13.56
C THR A 231 9.88 52.40 -15.02
N ASN A 232 9.13 53.20 -15.78
CA ASN A 232 9.42 53.49 -17.19
C ASN A 232 9.39 55.00 -17.43
N ASP A 233 10.52 55.66 -17.22
CA ASP A 233 10.64 57.11 -17.39
C ASP A 233 11.29 57.50 -18.73
N VAL A 234 11.21 56.62 -19.73
CA VAL A 234 11.68 56.95 -21.06
C VAL A 234 10.80 58.07 -21.62
N ASP A 235 11.42 59.18 -22.01
CA ASP A 235 10.76 60.38 -22.56
C ASP A 235 10.34 60.17 -24.03
N SER A 236 9.52 59.15 -24.26
CA SER A 236 8.86 58.84 -25.54
C SER A 236 7.58 58.06 -25.29
N ALA A 237 6.74 57.90 -26.33
CA ALA A 237 5.61 56.98 -26.27
C ALA A 237 6.15 55.54 -26.11
N GLN A 238 5.58 54.78 -25.18
CA GLN A 238 6.02 53.42 -24.88
C GLN A 238 4.95 52.40 -25.20
N THR A 239 5.39 51.18 -25.48
CA THR A 239 4.53 50.00 -25.49
C THR A 239 4.78 49.22 -24.20
N TYR A 240 3.77 49.08 -23.35
CA TYR A 240 3.87 48.27 -22.14
C TYR A 240 3.78 46.80 -22.47
N THR A 241 4.82 46.04 -22.15
CA THR A 241 4.81 44.59 -22.41
C THR A 241 3.78 43.89 -21.53
N ALA A 242 3.27 42.75 -21.99
CA ALA A 242 2.34 41.94 -21.20
C ALA A 242 2.89 41.60 -19.80
N ALA A 243 4.21 41.41 -19.67
CA ALA A 243 4.88 41.17 -18.40
C ALA A 243 4.84 42.39 -17.46
N GLN A 244 5.06 43.61 -17.98
CA GLN A 244 4.97 44.85 -17.19
C GLN A 244 3.54 45.08 -16.69
N MET A 245 2.54 44.83 -17.55
CA MET A 245 1.14 44.94 -17.18
C MET A 245 0.76 43.89 -16.14
N LEU A 246 1.17 42.63 -16.29
CA LEU A 246 0.89 41.56 -15.33
C LEU A 246 1.56 41.81 -13.96
N GLY A 247 2.65 42.58 -13.94
CA GLY A 247 3.32 43.04 -12.73
C GLY A 247 2.44 43.91 -11.80
N GLY A 248 1.45 44.60 -12.37
CA GLY A 248 0.38 45.27 -11.63
C GLY A 248 0.58 46.76 -11.34
N LEU A 249 1.81 47.27 -11.20
CA LEU A 249 2.06 48.72 -11.13
C LEU A 249 3.16 49.16 -12.08
N ILE A 250 2.83 50.14 -12.92
CA ILE A 250 3.76 50.83 -13.78
C ILE A 250 3.84 52.29 -13.31
N ARG A 251 5.05 52.77 -13.05
CA ARG A 251 5.33 54.16 -12.70
C ARG A 251 5.85 54.88 -13.93
N ARG A 252 5.28 56.03 -14.24
CA ARG A 252 5.63 56.87 -15.39
C ARG A 252 5.92 58.30 -14.97
N GLY A 253 6.97 58.87 -15.56
CA GLY A 253 7.34 60.26 -15.38
C GLY A 253 7.82 60.58 -13.98
N THR A 254 8.46 59.62 -13.31
CA THR A 254 9.05 59.88 -12.00
C THR A 254 10.07 61.03 -12.13
N ALA A 255 10.08 61.93 -11.14
CA ALA A 255 10.90 63.15 -11.17
C ALA A 255 10.68 64.07 -12.39
N ASN A 256 9.46 64.10 -12.96
CA ASN A 256 9.09 64.95 -14.10
C ASN A 256 9.96 64.74 -15.36
N GLN A 257 10.28 63.47 -15.65
CA GLN A 257 11.12 63.12 -16.79
C GLN A 257 10.39 63.16 -18.15
N ILE A 258 9.07 63.38 -18.16
CA ILE A 258 8.26 63.43 -19.37
C ILE A 258 8.08 64.88 -19.83
N THR A 259 8.44 65.18 -21.07
CA THR A 259 8.48 66.56 -21.59
C THR A 259 7.27 66.94 -22.46
N ALA A 260 6.35 66.01 -22.70
CA ALA A 260 5.12 66.24 -23.47
C ALA A 260 4.06 65.21 -23.08
N ASN A 261 2.78 65.49 -23.37
CA ASN A 261 1.72 64.48 -23.24
C ASN A 261 2.09 63.20 -24.01
N ARG A 262 1.94 62.03 -23.37
CA ARG A 262 2.26 60.74 -23.97
C ARG A 262 1.00 59.92 -24.20
N ILE A 263 0.97 59.23 -25.33
CA ILE A 263 0.02 58.17 -25.61
C ILE A 263 0.86 56.89 -25.62
N ASP A 264 0.79 56.16 -24.52
CA ASP A 264 1.38 54.84 -24.43
C ASP A 264 0.40 53.79 -24.94
N VAL A 265 0.91 52.66 -25.37
CA VAL A 265 0.11 51.59 -25.94
C VAL A 265 0.31 50.31 -25.14
N THR A 266 -0.71 49.48 -25.01
CA THR A 266 -0.53 48.12 -24.48
C THR A 266 0.21 47.24 -25.46
N ASP A 267 0.70 46.10 -24.98
CA ASP A 267 1.08 45.00 -25.85
C ASP A 267 -0.09 44.53 -26.75
N THR A 268 0.22 43.71 -27.73
CA THR A 268 -0.79 43.08 -28.60
C THR A 268 -1.67 42.10 -27.81
N ALA A 269 -2.91 41.91 -28.24
CA ALA A 269 -3.82 40.94 -27.61
C ALA A 269 -3.24 39.52 -27.61
N ALA A 270 -2.52 39.12 -28.67
CA ALA A 270 -1.83 37.83 -28.74
C ALA A 270 -0.78 37.67 -27.62
N ALA A 271 0.04 38.70 -27.39
CA ALA A 271 1.04 38.68 -26.31
C ALA A 271 0.41 38.68 -24.92
N ILE A 272 -0.69 39.42 -24.72
CA ILE A 272 -1.44 39.45 -23.45
C ILE A 272 -2.04 38.08 -23.15
N VAL A 273 -2.70 37.45 -24.12
CA VAL A 273 -3.30 36.11 -23.97
C VAL A 273 -2.21 35.07 -23.69
N ALA A 274 -1.08 35.14 -24.39
CA ALA A 274 0.05 34.23 -24.16
C ALA A 274 0.69 34.40 -22.77
N ALA A 275 0.62 35.61 -22.19
CA ALA A 275 1.17 35.89 -20.87
C ALA A 275 0.29 35.39 -19.70
N ILE A 276 -0.96 35.00 -19.94
CA ILE A 276 -1.88 34.44 -18.92
C ILE A 276 -1.81 32.91 -18.99
N PRO A 277 -1.17 32.22 -18.02
CA PRO A 277 -1.10 30.76 -18.03
C PRO A 277 -2.50 30.15 -17.95
N GLY A 278 -2.82 29.24 -18.86
CA GLY A 278 -4.12 28.56 -18.88
C GLY A 278 -5.30 29.47 -19.26
N CYS A 279 -5.06 30.58 -19.97
CA CYS A 279 -6.10 31.55 -20.33
C CYS A 279 -7.38 30.90 -20.89
N ILE A 280 -8.52 31.32 -20.33
CA ILE A 280 -9.86 31.08 -20.86
C ILE A 280 -10.51 32.43 -21.18
N VAL A 281 -11.57 32.42 -22.01
CA VAL A 281 -12.34 33.64 -22.25
C VAL A 281 -12.96 34.09 -20.93
N GLY A 282 -12.85 35.38 -20.62
CA GLY A 282 -13.24 35.94 -19.32
C GLY A 282 -12.12 35.94 -18.27
N SER A 283 -10.97 35.31 -18.51
CA SER A 283 -9.78 35.53 -17.68
C SER A 283 -9.32 36.98 -17.78
N GLY A 284 -8.74 37.48 -16.69
CA GLY A 284 -8.33 38.88 -16.60
C GLY A 284 -7.38 39.16 -15.46
N PHE A 285 -6.84 40.36 -15.45
CA PHE A 285 -6.02 40.87 -14.36
C PHE A 285 -6.14 42.39 -14.27
N GLU A 286 -5.86 42.91 -13.08
CA GLU A 286 -5.76 44.36 -12.87
C GLU A 286 -4.31 44.82 -12.93
N PHE A 287 -4.13 46.01 -13.51
CA PHE A 287 -2.89 46.77 -13.41
C PHE A 287 -3.19 48.27 -13.25
N SER A 288 -2.20 49.01 -12.79
CA SER A 288 -2.27 50.44 -12.56
C SER A 288 -1.09 51.14 -13.23
N ILE A 289 -1.35 52.31 -13.78
CA ILE A 289 -0.31 53.22 -14.25
C ILE A 289 -0.36 54.46 -13.37
N SER A 290 0.71 54.70 -12.60
CA SER A 290 0.90 55.91 -11.81
C SER A 290 1.62 56.95 -12.66
N ASN A 291 0.89 58.00 -13.05
CA ASN A 291 1.47 59.19 -13.66
C ASN A 291 2.01 60.08 -12.54
N GLU A 292 3.33 60.09 -12.39
CA GLU A 292 4.06 60.88 -11.40
C GLU A 292 4.63 62.17 -12.00
N ASP A 293 4.29 62.47 -13.26
CA ASP A 293 4.59 63.76 -13.87
C ASP A 293 3.61 64.83 -13.35
N SER A 294 4.14 66.03 -13.15
CA SER A 294 3.38 67.18 -12.64
C SER A 294 2.78 68.08 -13.72
N THR A 295 3.14 67.87 -15.00
CA THR A 295 2.85 68.80 -16.10
C THR A 295 2.15 68.15 -17.29
N HIS A 296 2.35 66.85 -17.52
CA HIS A 296 1.88 66.15 -18.71
C HIS A 296 0.96 64.98 -18.38
N THR A 297 -0.05 64.79 -19.21
CA THR A 297 -0.98 63.66 -19.11
C THR A 297 -0.41 62.45 -19.82
N ILE A 298 -0.65 61.27 -19.25
CA ILE A 298 -0.35 59.98 -19.88
C ILE A 298 -1.65 59.33 -20.30
N GLN A 299 -1.82 59.03 -21.57
CA GLN A 299 -2.96 58.27 -22.10
C GLN A 299 -2.54 56.84 -22.39
N LEU A 300 -3.45 55.89 -22.19
CA LEU A 300 -3.28 54.51 -22.60
C LEU A 300 -4.18 54.19 -23.80
N ASP A 301 -3.59 53.68 -24.87
CA ASP A 301 -4.27 53.17 -26.05
C ASP A 301 -4.05 51.66 -26.22
N GLY A 302 -4.95 51.02 -26.95
CA GLY A 302 -4.89 49.58 -27.20
C GLY A 302 -3.87 49.23 -28.27
N GLY A 303 -3.03 48.23 -27.99
CA GLY A 303 -2.23 47.57 -29.02
C GLY A 303 -3.10 46.82 -30.04
N VAL A 304 -2.46 46.16 -31.00
CA VAL A 304 -3.18 45.37 -32.01
C VAL A 304 -4.07 44.32 -31.34
N GLY A 305 -5.37 44.31 -31.67
CA GLY A 305 -6.36 43.40 -31.11
C GLY A 305 -6.88 43.77 -29.70
N VAL A 306 -6.42 44.90 -29.13
CA VAL A 306 -6.86 45.38 -27.82
C VAL A 306 -7.84 46.54 -28.01
N THR A 307 -9.00 46.44 -27.38
CA THR A 307 -9.99 47.52 -27.31
C THR A 307 -10.00 48.11 -25.91
N ILE A 308 -9.95 49.43 -25.75
CA ILE A 308 -10.07 50.08 -24.44
C ILE A 308 -11.47 50.71 -24.30
N ALA A 309 -12.12 50.46 -23.16
CA ALA A 309 -13.46 50.93 -22.85
C ALA A 309 -13.47 51.73 -21.53
N PRO A 310 -14.09 52.93 -21.49
CA PRO A 310 -14.71 53.62 -22.62
C PRO A 310 -13.65 54.17 -23.59
N THR A 311 -14.04 54.36 -24.85
CA THR A 311 -13.18 54.98 -25.88
C THR A 311 -12.91 56.46 -25.54
N ASP A 312 -11.69 56.91 -25.81
CA ASP A 312 -11.12 58.27 -25.67
C ASP A 312 -12.15 59.42 -25.58
N PRO A 313 -12.01 60.36 -24.60
CA PRO A 313 -10.82 60.66 -23.78
C PRO A 313 -10.73 59.98 -22.41
N SER A 314 -11.56 58.97 -22.15
CA SER A 314 -11.63 58.34 -20.82
C SER A 314 -10.41 57.50 -20.41
N THR A 315 -9.36 57.39 -21.22
CA THR A 315 -8.13 56.66 -20.88
C THR A 315 -6.98 57.57 -20.42
N ALA A 316 -7.16 58.89 -20.49
CA ALA A 316 -6.18 59.86 -19.98
C ALA A 316 -5.97 59.73 -18.47
N ILE A 317 -4.71 59.68 -18.04
CA ILE A 317 -4.27 59.66 -16.66
C ILE A 317 -3.72 61.07 -16.38
N PRO A 318 -4.45 61.89 -15.62
CA PRO A 318 -4.02 63.23 -15.28
C PRO A 318 -2.68 63.24 -14.54
N VAL A 319 -2.06 64.41 -14.46
CA VAL A 319 -0.84 64.64 -13.68
C VAL A 319 -1.01 64.16 -12.24
N ASN A 320 0.03 63.59 -11.65
CA ASN A 320 0.02 63.08 -10.26
C ASN A 320 -1.19 62.19 -9.94
N SER A 321 -1.61 61.35 -10.89
CA SER A 321 -2.80 60.50 -10.77
C SER A 321 -2.48 59.07 -11.16
N THR A 322 -3.29 58.13 -10.68
CA THR A 322 -3.18 56.71 -11.04
C THR A 322 -4.40 56.28 -11.84
N GLY A 323 -4.17 55.75 -13.05
CA GLY A 323 -5.18 55.04 -13.81
C GLY A 323 -5.19 53.57 -13.42
N ARG A 324 -6.34 53.04 -13.01
CA ARG A 324 -6.54 51.60 -12.77
C ARG A 324 -7.28 50.98 -13.95
N PHE A 325 -6.84 49.78 -14.33
CA PHE A 325 -7.33 49.10 -15.53
C PHE A 325 -7.58 47.63 -15.23
N LEU A 326 -8.74 47.13 -15.66
CA LEU A 326 -9.11 45.73 -15.66
C LEU A 326 -9.01 45.18 -17.08
N VAL A 327 -8.11 44.24 -17.28
CA VAL A 327 -7.93 43.52 -18.55
C VAL A 327 -8.87 42.32 -18.56
N VAL A 328 -9.63 42.14 -19.63
CA VAL A 328 -10.53 40.99 -19.84
C VAL A 328 -10.29 40.39 -21.22
N VAL A 329 -9.96 39.11 -21.28
CA VAL A 329 -9.80 38.38 -22.53
C VAL A 329 -11.16 38.05 -23.12
N THR A 330 -11.43 38.53 -24.34
CA THR A 330 -12.72 38.35 -25.03
C THR A 330 -12.65 37.34 -26.17
N ASN A 331 -11.47 37.09 -26.74
CA ASN A 331 -11.20 35.97 -27.63
C ASN A 331 -9.76 35.47 -27.45
N LYS A 332 -9.57 34.14 -27.45
CA LYS A 332 -8.25 33.51 -27.35
C LYS A 332 -7.89 32.65 -28.57
N THR A 333 -8.72 32.68 -29.62
CA THR A 333 -8.49 31.90 -30.83
C THR A 333 -7.23 32.40 -31.52
N ALA A 334 -6.29 31.49 -31.78
CA ALA A 334 -4.99 31.82 -32.37
C ALA A 334 -5.15 32.68 -33.64
N ALA A 335 -4.34 33.75 -33.75
CA ALA A 335 -4.36 34.74 -34.83
C ALA A 335 -5.63 35.62 -34.92
N SER A 336 -6.48 35.58 -33.90
CA SER A 336 -7.67 36.44 -33.76
C SER A 336 -7.93 36.83 -32.30
N GLU A 337 -6.89 36.80 -31.48
CA GLU A 337 -6.95 37.13 -30.06
C GLU A 337 -7.49 38.54 -29.87
N ALA A 338 -8.40 38.69 -28.93
CA ALA A 338 -9.03 39.96 -28.61
C ALA A 338 -9.09 40.14 -27.09
N VAL A 339 -8.77 41.36 -26.66
CA VAL A 339 -8.77 41.77 -25.26
C VAL A 339 -9.52 43.08 -25.13
N THR A 340 -10.34 43.20 -24.11
CA THR A 340 -10.98 44.47 -23.73
C THR A 340 -10.41 44.94 -22.40
N ILE A 341 -9.96 46.19 -22.34
CA ILE A 341 -9.44 46.81 -21.12
C ILE A 341 -10.42 47.86 -20.65
N HIS A 342 -10.86 47.73 -19.40
CA HIS A 342 -11.77 48.66 -18.77
C HIS A 342 -11.01 49.57 -17.81
N ARG A 343 -11.19 50.88 -17.92
CA ARG A 343 -10.77 51.78 -16.85
C ARG A 343 -11.76 51.70 -15.69
N ILE A 344 -11.27 51.55 -14.46
CA ILE A 344 -12.07 51.35 -13.23
C ILE A 344 -11.71 52.36 -12.14
#